data_AF-A0A961M8W3-F1
#
_entry.id   AF-A0A961M8W3-F1
#
_cell.length_a   1.000
_cell.length_b   1.000
_cell.length_c   1.000
_cell.angle_alpha   90.00
_cell.angle_beta   90.00
_cell.angle_gamma   90.00
#
_symmetry.space_group_name_H-M   'P 1'
#
loop_
_entity.id
_entity.type
_entity.pdbx_description
1 polymer ?
#
loop_
_entity_poly.entity_id
_entity_poly.type
_entity_poly.pdbx_seq_one_letter_code
_entity_poly.pdbx_strand_id
1 'polypeptide(L)'
;MSRLGGAAADGDVDTLAWNATTGDIFVIECKRLLADKTVGEIAERLVEFGPNHVERNGRRGPTRRHLDRVAILRNRLPQLAAATGISENEIRIRSCLVTSALVPMQFQTAAATYFDIVSDLDGLQDQIVELA
;
A
#
# COMPACT_ATOMS: atom_id res chain seq x y z
N MET A 1 -7.32 -6.01 10.57
CA MET A 1 -6.27 -5.39 11.40
C MET A 1 -6.42 -5.65 12.89
N SER A 2 -7.54 -6.20 13.39
CA SER A 2 -7.73 -6.44 14.85
C SER A 2 -6.63 -7.29 15.50
N ARG A 3 -6.17 -8.35 14.82
CA ARG A 3 -5.02 -9.17 15.25
C ARG A 3 -3.68 -8.44 15.22
N LEU A 4 -3.60 -7.29 14.56
CA LEU A 4 -2.42 -6.43 14.45
C LEU A 4 -2.56 -5.17 15.33
N GLY A 5 -3.54 -5.13 16.25
CA GLY A 5 -3.75 -4.01 17.17
C GLY A 5 -4.56 -2.82 16.62
N GLY A 6 -5.25 -3.01 15.48
CA GLY A 6 -6.22 -2.05 14.95
C GLY A 6 -7.63 -2.22 15.54
N ALA A 7 -8.45 -1.18 15.50
CA ALA A 7 -9.87 -1.22 15.81
C ALA A 7 -10.71 -1.50 14.55
N ALA A 8 -11.98 -1.90 14.72
CA ALA A 8 -12.89 -2.14 13.59
C ALA A 8 -13.07 -0.89 12.69
N ALA A 9 -13.01 0.31 13.29
CA ALA A 9 -13.13 1.58 12.57
C ALA A 9 -11.95 1.89 11.63
N ASP A 10 -10.79 1.25 11.84
CA ASP A 10 -9.59 1.46 11.03
C ASP A 10 -9.67 0.73 9.68
N GLY A 11 -10.58 -0.23 9.58
CA GLY A 11 -10.71 -1.14 8.44
C GLY A 11 -9.56 -2.14 8.35
N ASP A 12 -9.52 -2.85 7.22
CA ASP A 12 -8.51 -3.87 6.93
C ASP A 12 -7.54 -3.40 5.84
N VAL A 13 -6.31 -3.89 5.91
CA VAL A 13 -5.37 -3.88 4.77
C VAL A 13 -5.71 -5.05 3.88
N ASP A 14 -5.57 -4.89 2.56
CA ASP A 14 -5.97 -5.95 1.62
C ASP A 14 -5.05 -7.17 1.74
N THR A 15 -3.74 -6.95 1.88
CA THR A 15 -2.76 -8.03 2.10
C THR A 15 -1.61 -7.56 2.99
N LEU A 16 -1.11 -8.49 3.81
CA LEU A 16 0.12 -8.35 4.57
C LEU A 16 1.07 -9.47 4.15
N ALA A 17 2.27 -9.12 3.70
CA ALA A 17 3.34 -10.07 3.40
C ALA A 17 4.61 -9.65 4.14
N TRP A 18 5.52 -10.57 4.42
CA TRP A 18 6.75 -10.24 5.13
C TRP A 18 7.91 -11.17 4.77
N ASN A 19 9.13 -10.65 4.93
CA ASN A 19 10.37 -11.39 4.83
C ASN A 19 11.10 -11.31 6.18
N ALA A 20 11.16 -12.42 6.89
CA ALA A 20 11.79 -12.47 8.21
C ALA A 20 13.31 -12.27 8.17
N THR A 21 13.95 -12.50 7.02
CA THR A 21 15.40 -12.32 6.84
C THR A 21 15.77 -10.84 6.69
N THR A 22 14.99 -10.07 5.93
CA THR A 22 15.27 -8.63 5.71
C THR A 22 14.60 -7.71 6.72
N GLY A 23 13.57 -8.23 7.41
CA GLY A 23 12.72 -7.47 8.32
C GLY A 23 11.60 -6.70 7.62
N ASP A 24 11.47 -6.81 6.28
CA ASP A 24 10.43 -6.10 5.54
C ASP A 24 9.04 -6.68 5.80
N ILE A 25 8.09 -5.79 6.08
CA ILE A 25 6.65 -6.06 6.14
C ILE A 25 5.98 -5.21 5.08
N PHE A 26 5.45 -5.85 4.04
CA PHE A 26 4.71 -5.24 2.96
C PHE A 26 3.24 -5.12 3.32
N VAL A 27 2.78 -3.87 3.46
CA VAL A 27 1.37 -3.53 3.63
C VAL A 27 0.82 -3.17 2.26
N ILE A 28 -0.02 -4.05 1.71
CA ILE A 28 -0.38 -4.01 0.30
C ILE A 28 -1.85 -3.60 0.16
N GLU A 29 -2.11 -2.52 -0.56
CA GLU A 29 -3.43 -2.22 -1.16
C GLU A 29 -3.50 -2.91 -2.52
N CYS A 30 -4.54 -3.71 -2.74
CA CYS A 30 -4.77 -4.39 -4.01
C CYS A 30 -5.92 -3.72 -4.76
N LYS A 31 -5.68 -3.37 -6.03
CA LYS A 31 -6.73 -2.77 -6.87
C LYS A 31 -6.85 -3.45 -8.22
N ARG A 32 -8.05 -3.93 -8.50
CA ARG A 32 -8.44 -4.30 -9.86
C ARG A 32 -8.94 -3.05 -10.58
N LEU A 33 -8.15 -2.53 -11.51
CA LEU A 33 -8.45 -1.32 -12.26
C LEU A 33 -8.64 -1.65 -13.74
N LEU A 34 -9.54 -0.92 -14.38
CA LEU A 34 -9.69 -0.98 -15.83
C LEU A 34 -8.59 -0.13 -16.47
N ALA A 35 -8.19 -0.51 -17.69
CA ALA A 35 -7.25 0.28 -18.46
C ALA A 35 -7.84 1.67 -18.77
N ASP A 36 -7.04 2.70 -18.53
CA ASP A 36 -7.36 4.07 -18.91
C ASP A 36 -7.06 4.24 -20.42
N LYS A 37 -8.08 4.59 -21.22
CA LYS A 37 -8.03 4.61 -22.69
C LYS A 37 -7.73 5.99 -23.27
N THR A 38 -7.90 7.02 -22.46
CA THR A 38 -7.73 8.42 -22.85
C THR A 38 -6.82 9.16 -21.88
N VAL A 39 -6.22 10.26 -22.34
CA VAL A 39 -5.43 11.15 -21.46
C VAL A 39 -6.28 11.71 -20.32
N GLY A 40 -7.58 11.94 -20.55
CA GLY A 40 -8.51 12.37 -19.50
C GLY A 40 -8.65 11.32 -18.40
N GLU A 41 -8.88 10.05 -18.77
CA GLU A 41 -8.97 8.95 -17.81
C GLU A 41 -7.66 8.74 -17.04
N ILE A 42 -6.50 8.89 -17.70
CA ILE A 42 -5.19 8.86 -17.05
C ILE A 42 -5.08 9.98 -15.99
N ALA A 43 -5.46 11.20 -16.34
CA ALA A 43 -5.42 12.34 -15.41
C ALA A 43 -6.37 12.13 -14.23
N GLU A 44 -7.59 11.65 -14.49
CA GLU A 44 -8.56 11.31 -13.45
C GLU A 44 -8.03 10.24 -12.49
N ARG A 45 -7.39 9.19 -13.03
CA ARG A 45 -6.76 8.14 -12.22
C ARG A 45 -5.67 8.67 -11.30
N LEU A 46 -4.80 9.52 -11.82
CA LEU A 46 -3.73 10.13 -11.02
C LEU A 46 -4.29 11.03 -9.91
N VAL A 47 -5.40 11.73 -10.16
CA VAL A 47 -6.09 12.52 -9.13
C VAL A 47 -6.76 11.61 -8.09
N GLU A 48 -7.45 10.55 -8.53
CA GLU A 48 -8.12 9.58 -7.65
C GLU A 48 -7.16 8.95 -6.63
N PHE A 49 -5.96 8.59 -7.08
CA PHE A 49 -4.92 7.99 -6.25
C PHE A 49 -3.98 9.02 -5.59
N GLY A 50 -4.27 10.31 -5.72
CA GLY A 50 -3.58 11.34 -4.96
C GLY A 50 -3.89 11.25 -3.45
N PRO A 51 -2.94 11.57 -2.55
CA PRO A 51 -3.14 11.48 -1.11
C PRO A 51 -4.19 12.45 -0.55
N ASN A 52 -4.54 13.49 -1.32
CA ASN A 52 -5.53 14.50 -0.95
C ASN A 52 -6.89 14.30 -1.66
N HIS A 53 -7.06 13.19 -2.38
CA HIS A 53 -8.34 12.91 -3.04
C HIS A 53 -9.46 12.75 -2.01
N VAL A 54 -10.59 13.38 -2.30
CA VAL A 54 -11.84 13.23 -1.55
C VAL A 54 -12.90 12.71 -2.52
N GLU A 55 -13.50 11.58 -2.16
CA GLU A 55 -14.58 10.98 -2.92
C GLU A 55 -15.84 11.86 -2.87
N ARG A 56 -16.75 11.68 -3.82
CA ARG A 56 -18.02 12.46 -3.89
C ARG A 56 -18.88 12.39 -2.62
N ASN A 57 -18.74 11.33 -1.84
CA ASN A 57 -19.44 11.11 -0.58
C ASN A 57 -18.75 11.80 0.63
N GLY A 58 -17.70 12.59 0.39
CA GLY A 58 -16.90 13.26 1.42
C GLY A 58 -15.87 12.36 2.11
N ARG A 59 -15.76 11.08 1.73
CA ARG A 59 -14.77 10.16 2.30
C ARG A 59 -13.39 10.44 1.71
N ARG A 60 -12.36 10.19 2.51
CA ARG A 60 -10.96 10.22 2.07
C ARG A 60 -10.75 9.18 0.98
N GLY A 61 -9.95 9.51 -0.03
CA GLY A 61 -9.64 8.63 -1.15
C GLY A 61 -8.87 7.36 -0.77
N PRO A 62 -8.68 6.43 -1.73
CA PRO A 62 -8.06 5.13 -1.49
C PRO A 62 -6.66 5.25 -0.88
N THR A 63 -5.81 6.10 -1.45
CA THR A 63 -4.43 6.33 -0.97
C THR A 63 -4.41 6.80 0.47
N ARG A 64 -5.24 7.79 0.84
CA ARG A 64 -5.25 8.30 2.21
C ARG A 64 -5.71 7.24 3.21
N ARG A 65 -6.72 6.42 2.87
CA ARG A 65 -7.15 5.31 3.72
C ARG A 65 -6.03 4.28 3.92
N HIS A 66 -5.30 3.94 2.86
CA HIS A 66 -4.15 3.04 2.97
C HIS A 66 -3.06 3.62 3.90
N LEU A 67 -2.70 4.89 3.70
CA LEU A 67 -1.70 5.59 4.52
C LEU A 67 -2.12 5.67 6.00
N ASP A 68 -3.41 5.86 6.28
CA ASP A 68 -3.93 5.81 7.65
C ASP A 68 -3.64 4.45 8.30
N ARG A 69 -3.89 3.36 7.58
CA ARG A 69 -3.64 1.99 8.06
C ARG A 69 -2.16 1.72 8.26
N VAL A 70 -1.31 2.15 7.33
CA VAL A 70 0.15 2.07 7.48
C VAL A 70 0.61 2.83 8.72
N ALA A 71 0.09 4.04 8.96
CA ALA A 71 0.42 4.82 10.14
C ALA A 71 -0.02 4.12 11.44
N ILE A 72 -1.19 3.47 11.45
CA ILE A 72 -1.65 2.67 12.58
C ILE A 72 -0.68 1.51 12.84
N LEU A 73 -0.30 0.75 11.81
CA LEU A 73 0.62 -0.37 11.93
C LEU A 73 2.02 0.05 12.40
N ARG A 74 2.52 1.22 11.97
CA ARG A 74 3.76 1.82 12.48
C ARG A 74 3.73 2.09 13.98
N ASN A 75 2.55 2.32 14.55
CA ASN A 75 2.36 2.52 15.99
C ASN A 75 2.02 1.22 16.75
N ARG A 76 2.14 0.05 16.09
CA ARG A 76 1.77 -1.28 16.61
C ARG A 76 2.88 -2.31 16.35
N LEU A 77 4.14 -1.89 16.44
CA LEU A 77 5.30 -2.77 16.23
C LEU A 77 5.29 -4.04 17.11
N PRO A 78 4.91 -4.00 18.41
CA PRO A 78 4.84 -5.22 19.21
C PRO A 78 3.85 -6.26 18.65
N GLN A 79 2.71 -5.81 18.14
CA GLN A 79 1.70 -6.69 17.55
C GLN A 79 2.16 -7.24 16.19
N LEU A 80 2.85 -6.41 15.39
CA LEU A 80 3.46 -6.87 14.15
C LEU A 80 4.54 -7.91 14.42
N ALA A 81 5.44 -7.66 15.37
CA ALA A 81 6.49 -8.58 15.77
C ALA A 81 5.93 -9.93 16.22
N ALA A 82 4.90 -9.91 17.07
CA ALA A 82 4.21 -11.12 17.51
C ALA A 82 3.54 -11.88 16.34
N ALA A 83 3.03 -11.17 15.34
CA ALA A 83 2.34 -11.78 14.19
C ALA A 83 3.31 -12.33 13.14
N THR A 84 4.47 -11.70 12.92
CA THR A 84 5.41 -12.04 11.86
C THR A 84 6.64 -12.82 12.33
N GLY A 85 6.94 -12.78 13.63
CA GLY A 85 8.17 -13.33 14.22
C GLY A 85 9.41 -12.44 14.01
N ILE A 86 9.24 -11.23 13.49
CA ILE A 86 10.33 -10.26 13.25
C ILE A 86 10.52 -9.41 14.49
N SER A 87 11.75 -9.21 14.96
CA SER A 87 12.04 -8.36 16.12
C SER A 87 11.60 -6.91 15.86
N GLU A 88 11.05 -6.21 16.85
CA GLU A 88 10.51 -4.85 16.67
C GLU A 88 11.52 -3.86 16.07
N ASN A 89 12.79 -3.99 16.45
CA ASN A 89 13.90 -3.16 15.96
C ASN A 89 14.36 -3.50 14.53
N GLU A 90 13.92 -4.63 13.99
CA GLU A 90 14.25 -5.09 12.63
C GLU A 90 13.12 -4.80 11.64
N ILE A 91 11.91 -4.51 12.13
CA ILE A 91 10.73 -4.28 11.28
C ILE A 91 10.92 -3.05 10.38
N ARG A 92 10.73 -3.27 9.08
CA ARG A 92 10.68 -2.23 8.04
C ARG A 92 9.34 -2.28 7.32
N ILE A 93 8.45 -1.33 7.62
CA ILE A 93 7.12 -1.30 7.00
C ILE A 93 7.19 -0.62 5.63
N ARG A 94 6.80 -1.36 4.59
CA ARG A 94 6.68 -0.91 3.20
C ARG A 94 5.21 -0.70 2.82
N SER A 95 4.88 0.50 2.34
CA SER A 95 3.58 0.87 1.77
C SER A 95 3.54 0.46 0.30
N CYS A 96 2.58 -0.38 -0.10
CA CYS A 96 2.54 -0.92 -1.46
C CYS A 96 1.17 -0.73 -2.10
N LEU A 97 1.15 -0.33 -3.37
CA LEU A 97 -0.01 -0.39 -4.24
C LEU A 97 0.24 -1.42 -5.34
N VAL A 98 -0.52 -2.51 -5.31
CA VAL A 98 -0.44 -3.58 -6.32
C VAL A 98 -1.73 -3.58 -7.13
N THR A 99 -1.58 -3.50 -8.44
CA THR A 99 -2.70 -3.39 -9.36
C THR A 99 -2.82 -4.61 -10.27
N SER A 100 -4.00 -4.83 -10.85
CA SER A 100 -4.24 -5.98 -11.74
C SER A 100 -3.61 -5.86 -13.12
N ALA A 101 -3.08 -4.70 -13.47
CA ALA A 101 -2.45 -4.37 -14.75
C ALA A 101 -1.67 -3.07 -14.60
N LEU A 102 -0.78 -2.79 -15.54
CA LEU A 102 -0.02 -1.54 -15.60
C LEU A 102 -0.93 -0.29 -15.47
N VAL A 103 -0.55 0.62 -14.57
CA VAL A 103 -1.31 1.86 -14.29
C VAL A 103 -0.45 3.12 -14.31
N PRO A 104 -1.05 4.30 -14.53
CA PRO A 104 -0.32 5.57 -14.56
C PRO A 104 0.51 5.89 -13.30
N MET A 105 0.06 5.44 -12.13
CA MET A 105 0.73 5.71 -10.85
C MET A 105 2.16 5.16 -10.80
N GLN A 106 2.46 4.10 -11.57
CA GLN A 106 3.82 3.55 -11.68
C GLN A 106 4.81 4.51 -12.34
N PHE A 107 4.31 5.47 -13.12
CA PHE A 107 5.12 6.43 -13.88
C PHE A 107 5.09 7.84 -13.30
N GLN A 108 4.38 8.05 -12.19
CA GLN A 108 4.31 9.33 -11.51
C GLN A 108 5.34 9.38 -10.38
N THR A 109 6.36 10.23 -10.49
CA THR A 109 7.40 10.38 -9.45
C THR A 109 6.82 10.71 -8.07
N ALA A 110 5.72 11.46 -8.01
CA ALA A 110 5.06 11.79 -6.74
C ALA A 110 4.52 10.55 -6.01
N ALA A 111 4.19 9.45 -6.71
CA ALA A 111 3.71 8.23 -6.09
C ALA A 111 4.73 7.61 -5.13
N ALA A 112 6.02 7.73 -5.45
CA ALA A 112 7.12 7.31 -4.59
C ALA A 112 7.19 8.06 -3.23
N THR A 113 6.43 9.15 -3.06
CA THR A 113 6.36 9.87 -1.78
C THR A 113 5.34 9.28 -0.80
N TYR A 114 4.45 8.40 -1.27
CA TYR A 114 3.40 7.79 -0.43
C TYR A 114 3.25 6.26 -0.62
N PHE A 115 3.84 5.68 -1.65
CA PHE A 115 4.05 4.24 -1.77
C PHE A 115 5.54 3.96 -1.94
N ASP A 116 6.05 2.99 -1.19
CA ASP A 116 7.39 2.45 -1.40
C ASP A 116 7.45 1.59 -2.68
N ILE A 117 6.33 0.92 -3.01
CA ILE A 117 6.19 0.09 -4.21
C ILE A 117 4.86 0.42 -4.89
N VAL A 118 4.91 0.71 -6.19
CA VAL A 118 3.73 0.71 -7.06
C VAL A 118 4.02 -0.21 -8.23
N SER A 119 3.24 -1.27 -8.36
CA SER A 119 3.44 -2.27 -9.41
C SER A 119 2.13 -2.93 -9.83
N ASP A 120 2.16 -3.64 -10.95
CA ASP A 120 1.17 -4.69 -11.21
C ASP A 120 1.66 -6.03 -10.63
N LEU A 121 0.83 -7.07 -10.74
CA LEU A 121 1.17 -8.37 -10.17
C LEU A 121 2.42 -8.99 -10.81
N ASP A 122 2.59 -8.81 -12.12
CA ASP A 122 3.70 -9.38 -12.87
C ASP A 122 5.02 -8.68 -12.47
N GLY A 123 5.05 -7.35 -12.47
CA GLY A 123 6.24 -6.58 -12.09
C GLY A 123 6.57 -6.63 -10.60
N LEU A 124 5.63 -7.01 -9.73
CA LEU A 124 5.89 -7.14 -8.30
C LEU A 124 6.92 -8.24 -7.99
N GLN A 125 6.93 -9.32 -8.78
CA GLN A 125 7.88 -10.43 -8.58
C GLN A 125 9.32 -9.95 -8.74
N ASP A 126 9.58 -9.14 -9.75
CA ASP A 126 10.92 -8.59 -10.03
C ASP A 126 11.36 -7.63 -8.91
N GLN A 127 10.47 -6.74 -8.47
CA GLN A 127 10.80 -5.73 -7.46
C GLN A 127 10.99 -6.32 -6.05
N ILE A 128 10.29 -7.40 -5.71
CA ILE A 128 10.50 -8.07 -4.41
C ILE A 128 11.86 -8.79 -4.40
N VAL A 129 12.32 -9.33 -5.53
CA VAL A 129 13.64 -9.97 -5.63
C VAL A 129 14.77 -8.95 -5.49
N GLU A 130 14.62 -7.73 -6.02
CA GLU A 130 15.63 -6.67 -5.86
C GLU A 130 15.79 -6.17 -4.41
N LEU A 131 14.79 -6.41 -3.56
CA LEU A 131 14.79 -6.00 -2.16
C LEU A 131 15.29 -7.09 -1.18
N ALA A 132 15.50 -8.32 -1.66
CA ALA A 132 15.92 -9.49 -0.87
C ALA A 132 17.42 -9.76 -0.95
#